data_AF-G7I5K6-F1
#
_entry.id   AF-G7I5K6-F1
#
_cell.length_a   1.000
_cell.length_b   1.000
_cell.length_c   1.000
_cell.angle_alpha   90.00
_cell.angle_beta   90.00
_cell.angle_gamma   90.00
#
_symmetry.space_group_name_H-M   'P 1'
#
loop_
_entity.id
_entity.type
_entity.pdbx_description
1 polymer ?
#
loop_
_entity_poly.entity_id
_entity_poly.type
_entity_poly.pdbx_seq_one_letter_code
_entity_poly.pdbx_strand_id
1 'polypeptide(L)' 'MIDAEGFQNCPMELSVGVGGGHSSTKTSFLDPNVEGRQHNRVVVSQRPNVRSDGWLEIEIGEFFNSWPRRRSPDEC' A
#
# COMPACT_ATOMS: atom_id res chain seq x y z
N MET A 1 -12.93 15.63 17.40
CA MET A 1 -12.89 14.62 16.34
C MET A 1 -12.61 15.40 15.07
N ILE A 2 -11.45 15.19 14.44
CA ILE A 2 -11.09 15.93 13.23
C ILE A 2 -11.65 15.07 12.10
N ASP A 3 -12.80 15.44 11.56
CA ASP A 3 -13.34 14.76 10.40
C ASP A 3 -12.50 15.21 9.20
N ALA A 4 -11.64 14.30 8.71
CA ALA A 4 -10.82 14.55 7.54
C ALA A 4 -11.72 14.57 6.29
N GLU A 5 -12.19 15.76 5.92
CA GLU A 5 -12.96 15.96 4.69
C GLU A 5 -12.02 16.12 3.49
N GLY A 6 -12.38 15.51 2.35
CA GLY A 6 -11.66 15.71 1.07
C GLY A 6 -11.15 14.45 0.37
N PHE A 7 -11.11 13.31 1.06
CA PHE A 7 -10.68 12.03 0.46
C PHE A 7 -11.80 10.97 0.39
N GLN A 8 -13.03 11.35 0.74
CA GLN A 8 -14.18 10.45 0.68
C GLN A 8 -14.40 9.99 -0.77
N ASN A 9 -14.48 8.67 -0.99
CA ASN A 9 -14.67 8.06 -2.32
C ASN A 9 -13.61 8.41 -3.37
N CYS A 10 -12.45 8.96 -2.98
CA CYS A 10 -11.35 9.23 -3.88
C CYS A 10 -10.34 8.06 -3.81
N PRO A 11 -10.16 7.27 -4.88
CA PRO A 11 -9.15 6.22 -4.88
C PRO A 11 -7.77 6.89 -4.87
N MET A 12 -6.92 6.48 -3.95
CA MET A 12 -5.54 6.94 -3.83
C MET A 12 -4.58 5.84 -4.31
N GLU A 13 -3.56 6.24 -5.06
CA GLU A 13 -2.46 5.37 -5.45
C GLU A 13 -1.35 5.44 -4.42
N LEU A 14 -0.96 4.27 -3.91
CA LEU A 14 0.13 4.06 -2.97
C LEU A 14 1.26 3.35 -3.72
N SER A 15 2.48 3.85 -3.65
CA SER A 15 3.64 3.21 -4.25
C SER A 15 4.74 2.99 -3.23
N VAL A 16 5.45 1.87 -3.37
CA VAL A 16 6.62 1.53 -2.57
C VAL A 16 7.73 1.06 -3.49
N GLY A 17 8.91 1.66 -3.32
CA GLY A 17 10.13 1.27 -4.01
C GLY A 17 11.06 0.52 -3.07
N VAL A 18 11.65 -0.57 -3.56
CA VAL A 18 12.68 -1.35 -2.89
C VAL A 18 14.02 -1.11 -3.61
N GLY A 19 15.10 -1.01 -2.83
CA GLY A 19 16.45 -0.88 -3.39
C GLY A 19 16.75 -2.00 -4.39
N GLY A 20 17.31 -1.66 -5.55
CA GLY A 20 17.48 -2.59 -6.66
C GLY A 20 16.46 -2.42 -7.79
N GLY A 21 15.60 -1.40 -7.74
CA GLY A 21 14.73 -0.99 -8.84
C GLY A 21 13.38 -1.69 -8.91
N HIS A 22 13.04 -2.52 -7.92
CA HIS A 22 11.72 -3.11 -7.78
C HIS A 22 10.77 -2.09 -7.14
N SER A 23 9.63 -1.83 -7.75
CA SER A 23 8.56 -1.03 -7.17
C SER A 23 7.22 -1.75 -7.27
N SER A 24 6.33 -1.47 -6.33
CA SER A 24 4.95 -1.95 -6.35
C SER A 24 4.01 -0.77 -6.15
N THR A 25 2.88 -0.82 -6.84
CA THR A 25 1.84 0.20 -6.79
C THR A 25 0.51 -0.47 -6.44
N LYS A 26 -0.24 0.13 -5.51
CA LYS A 26 -1.54 -0.36 -5.05
C LYS A 26 -2.52 0.79 -4.94
N THR A 27 -3.75 0.57 -5.39
CA THR A 27 -4.82 1.56 -5.27
C THR A 27 -5.75 1.21 -4.12
N SER A 28 -5.99 2.17 -3.21
CA SER A 28 -6.85 2.02 -2.03
C SER A 28 -7.70 3.28 -1.80
N PHE A 29 -8.85 3.13 -1.13
CA PHE A 29 -9.56 4.28 -0.55
C PHE A 29 -8.98 4.61 0.83
N LEU A 30 -9.01 5.87 1.26
CA LEU A 30 -8.68 6.30 2.63
C LEU A 30 -9.93 6.47 3.51
N ASP A 31 -11.03 5.82 3.13
CA ASP A 31 -12.28 5.88 3.85
C ASP A 31 -12.68 4.45 4.25
N PRO A 32 -12.65 4.12 5.56
CA PRO A 32 -13.02 2.79 6.05
C PRO A 32 -14.54 2.52 5.89
N ASN A 33 -15.35 3.57 5.75
CA ASN A 33 -16.82 3.50 5.73
C ASN A 33 -17.41 3.38 4.32
N VAL A 34 -16.58 3.27 3.27
CA VAL A 34 -17.09 3.08 1.90
C VAL A 34 -17.68 1.68 1.78
N GLU A 35 -18.95 1.53 2.11
CA GLU A 35 -19.73 0.33 1.85
C GLU A 35 -19.86 0.11 0.34
N GLY A 36 -19.02 -0.76 -0.21
CA GLY A 36 -19.35 -1.71 -1.27
C GLY A 36 -19.91 -1.14 -2.58
N ARG A 37 -19.86 0.19 -2.81
CA ARG A 37 -20.22 0.74 -4.10
C ARG A 37 -19.06 0.45 -5.04
N GLN A 38 -19.31 -0.43 -6.00
CA GLN A 38 -18.45 -0.64 -7.16
C GLN A 38 -18.26 0.71 -7.85
N HIS A 39 -17.21 1.44 -7.48
CA HIS A 39 -16.83 2.65 -8.19
C HIS A 39 -16.27 2.21 -9.54
N ASN A 40 -17.02 2.60 -10.57
CA ASN A 40 -17.28 1.88 -11.81
C ASN A 40 -16.11 1.76 -12.80
N ARG A 41 -14.84 1.64 -12.35
CA ARG A 41 -13.67 1.47 -13.24
C ARG A 41 -12.32 1.17 -12.59
N VAL A 42 -12.20 1.28 -11.26
CA VAL A 42 -10.93 1.06 -10.56
C VAL A 42 -11.08 -0.18 -9.69
N VAL A 43 -10.27 -1.21 -9.95
CA VAL A 43 -10.16 -2.39 -9.09
C VAL A 43 -9.42 -1.97 -7.82
N VAL A 44 -10.15 -1.33 -6.90
CA VAL A 44 -9.61 -1.02 -5.58
C VAL A 44 -9.45 -2.32 -4.84
N SER A 45 -8.19 -2.67 -4.57
CA SER A 45 -7.84 -4.02 -4.15
C SER A 45 -8.21 -4.28 -2.69
N GLN A 46 -8.17 -3.27 -1.82
CA GLN A 46 -8.43 -3.41 -0.38
C GLN A 46 -8.96 -2.12 0.27
N ARG A 47 -9.63 -2.27 1.42
CA ARG A 47 -10.02 -1.17 2.32
C ARG A 47 -8.99 -1.03 3.44
N PRO A 48 -8.81 0.18 3.99
CA PRO A 48 -7.99 0.38 5.16
C PRO A 48 -8.67 -0.23 6.39
N ASN A 49 -7.85 -0.79 7.28
CA ASN A 49 -8.27 -1.22 8.61
C ASN A 49 -8.12 -0.06 9.61
N VAL A 50 -9.00 0.02 10.60
CA VAL A 50 -8.88 1.00 11.69
C VAL A 50 -8.12 0.35 12.84
N ARG A 51 -6.96 0.90 13.16
CA ARG A 51 -6.15 0.48 14.31
C ARG A 51 -6.73 1.02 15.62
N SER A 52 -6.34 0.42 16.75
CA SER A 52 -6.81 0.82 18.08
C SER A 52 -6.43 2.24 18.48
N ASP A 53 -5.41 2.83 17.83
CA ASP A 53 -4.95 4.20 18.01
C ASP A 53 -5.66 5.21 17.09
N GLY A 54 -6.67 4.76 16.32
CA GLY A 54 -7.46 5.59 15.41
C GLY A 54 -6.79 5.84 14.05
N TRP A 55 -5.64 5.23 13.77
CA TRP A 55 -4.98 5.32 12.46
C TRP A 55 -5.53 4.30 11.47
N LEU A 56 -5.44 4.63 10.18
CA LEU A 56 -5.76 3.72 9.09
C LEU A 56 -4.53 2.89 8.70
N GLU A 57 -4.73 1.61 8.42
CA GLU A 57 -3.70 0.65 8.02
C GLU A 57 -4.06 -0.02 6.70
N ILE A 58 -3.11 -0.09 5.76
CA ILE A 58 -3.28 -0.72 4.45
C ILE A 58 -2.09 -1.62 4.19
N GLU A 59 -2.34 -2.90 3.92
CA GLU A 59 -1.31 -3.82 3.45
C GLU A 59 -0.95 -3.49 2.00
N ILE A 60 0.32 -3.28 1.67
CA ILE A 60 0.76 -2.99 0.30
C ILE A 60 1.26 -4.27 -0.40
N GLY A 61 1.80 -5.22 0.35
CA GLY A 61 2.28 -6.53 -0.11
C GLY A 61 3.50 -7.00 0.68
N GLU A 62 4.08 -8.11 0.25
CA GLU A 62 5.32 -8.66 0.81
C GLU A 62 6.54 -8.20 0.00
N PHE A 63 7.55 -7.64 0.69
CA PHE A 63 8.77 -7.14 0.07
C PHE A 63 9.99 -7.83 0.66
N PHE A 64 10.83 -8.40 -0.21
CA PHE A 64 12.03 -9.12 0.19
C PHE A 64 13.26 -8.31 -0.20
N ASN A 65 14.13 -8.04 0.77
CA ASN A 65 15.44 -7.51 0.47
C ASN A 65 16.30 -8.64 -0.07
N SER A 66 16.79 -8.51 -1.30
CA SER A 66 17.89 -9.34 -1.78
C SER A 66 19.14 -8.91 -1.04
N TRP A 67 19.56 -9.69 -0.06
CA TRP A 67 20.87 -9.48 0.54
C TRP A 67 21.91 -9.67 -0.58
N PRO A 68 22.87 -8.76 -0.78
CA PRO A 68 23.96 -9.06 -1.67
C PRO A 68 24.64 -10.30 -1.08
N ARG A 69 24.59 -11.42 -1.82
CA ARG A 69 25.56 -12.50 -1.65
C ARG A 69 26.90 -11.78 -1.76
N ARG A 70 27.65 -11.65 -0.67
CA ARG A 70 29.04 -11.24 -0.78
C ARG A 70 29.63 -12.23 -1.78
N ARG A 71 30.09 -11.73 -2.94
CA ARG A 71 30.87 -12.59 -3.83
C ARG A 71 32.00 -13.13 -2.96
N SER A 72 32.10 -14.45 -2.87
CA SER A 72 33.26 -15.05 -2.22
C SER A 72 34.48 -14.53 -2.97
N PRO A 73 35.59 -14.21 -2.30
CA PRO A 73 36.84 -13.86 -2.98
C PRO A 73 37.39 -14.98 -3.89
N ASP A 74 36.76 -16.16 -3.90
CA ASP A 74 37.29 -17.39 -4.48
C ASP A 74 36.65 -17.78 -5.84
N GLU A 75 35.91 -16.89 -6.50
CA GLU A 75 35.58 -17.10 -7.92
C GLU A 75 36.83 -16.80 -8.78
N CYS A 76 37.65 -17.84 -9.00
CA CYS A 76 38.76 -17.87 -9.97
C CYS A 76 38.28 -17.80 -11.42
#